data_AF-A0A0F9PLL5-F1
#
_entry.id   AF-A0A0F9PLL5-F1
#
_cell.length_a   1.000
_cell.length_b   1.000
_cell.length_c   1.000
_cell.angle_alpha   90.00
_cell.angle_beta   90.00
_cell.angle_gamma   90.00
#
_symmetry.space_group_name_H-M   'P 1'
#
loop_
_entity.id
_entity.type
_entity.pdbx_description
1 polymer ?
#
loop_
_entity_poly.entity_id
_entity_poly.type
_entity_poly.pdbx_seq_one_letter_code
_entity_poly.pdbx_strand_id
1 'polypeptide(L)'
;REVDTSQLVIILKIYNLLGILNRIDPQNIQAVKDEIESRITPDGIKQSRDGFVTSEATYYVLFYHYINDTLEKLKDHDILNSIISRIYRNIELLDFSLDMSHDLISEVFYSCESLRLFNCIETKEMIIHLAKYMFPQEVVNKILASDIESRSRARFRHTRIDRITGEPIY
;
A
#
# COMPACT_ATOMS: atom_id res chain seq x y z
N ARG A 1 10.21 -19.85 -13.52
CA ARG A 1 9.53 -19.45 -12.26
C ARG A 1 8.94 -18.08 -12.51
N GLU A 2 7.66 -17.91 -12.24
CA GLU A 2 7.02 -16.61 -12.28
C GLU A 2 7.55 -15.74 -11.12
N VAL A 3 7.62 -14.42 -11.30
CA VAL A 3 8.09 -13.48 -10.28
C VAL A 3 6.87 -12.87 -9.59
N ASP A 4 6.87 -12.92 -8.27
CA ASP A 4 5.76 -12.40 -7.46
C ASP A 4 5.72 -10.88 -7.48
N THR A 5 4.54 -10.31 -7.27
CA THR A 5 4.32 -8.85 -7.30
C THR A 5 5.14 -8.15 -6.23
N SER A 6 5.28 -8.74 -5.04
CA SER A 6 6.13 -8.21 -3.97
C SER A 6 7.60 -8.16 -4.41
N GLN A 7 8.08 -9.19 -5.10
CA GLN A 7 9.44 -9.24 -5.62
C GLN A 7 9.70 -8.16 -6.68
N LEU A 8 8.75 -7.93 -7.60
CA LEU A 8 8.84 -6.86 -8.60
C LEU A 8 8.99 -5.48 -7.93
N VAL A 9 8.16 -5.20 -6.92
CA VAL A 9 8.25 -3.95 -6.15
C VAL A 9 9.60 -3.84 -5.40
N ILE A 10 10.05 -4.93 -4.77
CA ILE A 10 11.32 -4.96 -4.04
C ILE A 10 12.50 -4.68 -4.98
N ILE A 11 12.49 -5.23 -6.20
CA ILE A 11 13.53 -4.97 -7.21
C ILE A 11 13.61 -3.46 -7.50
N LEU A 12 12.47 -2.81 -7.78
CA LEU A 12 12.43 -1.36 -8.03
C LEU A 12 12.93 -0.57 -6.80
N LYS A 13 12.53 -0.99 -5.60
CA LYS A 13 12.98 -0.36 -4.34
C LYS A 13 14.50 -0.47 -4.17
N ILE A 14 15.08 -1.65 -4.41
CA ILE A 14 16.53 -1.86 -4.30
C ILE A 14 17.27 -1.01 -5.33
N TYR A 15 16.83 -0.98 -6.59
CA TYR A 15 17.45 -0.15 -7.62
C TYR A 15 17.42 1.34 -7.29
N ASN A 16 16.31 1.81 -6.71
CA ASN A 16 16.20 3.18 -6.25
C ASN A 16 17.15 3.46 -5.07
N LEU A 17 17.19 2.59 -4.06
CA LEU A 17 18.06 2.74 -2.89
C LEU A 17 19.55 2.73 -3.23
N LEU A 18 19.95 1.94 -4.22
CA LEU A 18 21.32 1.87 -4.72
C LEU A 18 21.68 3.02 -5.66
N GLY A 19 20.72 3.89 -6.02
CA GLY A 19 20.94 4.99 -6.97
C GLY A 19 21.27 4.52 -8.39
N ILE A 20 20.91 3.29 -8.74
CA ILE A 20 21.20 2.68 -10.05
C ILE A 20 20.00 2.62 -10.98
N LEU A 21 18.83 3.09 -10.54
CA LEU A 21 17.60 3.04 -11.34
C LEU A 21 17.78 3.66 -12.73
N ASN A 22 18.50 4.79 -12.82
CA ASN A 22 18.80 5.49 -14.07
C ASN A 22 19.90 4.82 -14.92
N ARG A 23 20.56 3.78 -14.40
CA ARG A 23 21.58 2.98 -15.10
C ARG A 23 20.99 1.72 -15.74
N ILE A 24 19.78 1.35 -15.35
CA ILE A 24 19.03 0.26 -15.97
C ILE A 24 18.32 0.82 -17.20
N ASP A 25 18.20 -0.01 -18.24
CA ASP A 25 17.43 0.34 -19.44
C ASP A 25 16.00 0.79 -19.03
N PRO A 26 15.58 2.02 -19.41
CA PRO A 26 14.25 2.53 -19.12
C PRO A 26 13.13 1.61 -19.58
N GLN A 27 13.30 0.86 -20.67
CA GLN A 27 12.31 -0.09 -21.17
C GLN A 27 12.11 -1.26 -20.19
N ASN A 28 13.18 -1.75 -19.57
CA ASN A 28 13.10 -2.81 -18.58
C ASN A 28 12.41 -2.32 -17.29
N ILE A 29 12.72 -1.11 -16.85
CA ILE A 29 12.05 -0.51 -15.70
C ILE A 29 10.56 -0.31 -15.99
N GLN A 30 10.22 0.15 -17.20
CA GLN A 30 8.83 0.33 -17.60
C GLN A 30 8.09 -1.01 -17.65
N ALA A 31 8.70 -2.06 -18.21
CA ALA A 31 8.10 -3.40 -18.25
C ALA A 31 7.77 -3.94 -16.84
N VAL A 32 8.65 -3.71 -15.85
CA VAL A 32 8.37 -4.10 -14.46
C VAL A 32 7.20 -3.30 -13.88
N LYS A 33 7.13 -2.00 -14.15
CA LYS A 33 6.01 -1.15 -13.71
C LYS A 33 4.69 -1.59 -14.33
N ASP A 34 4.68 -1.80 -15.65
CA ASP A 34 3.50 -2.23 -16.39
C ASP A 34 2.99 -3.59 -15.88
N GLU A 35 3.92 -4.50 -15.56
CA GLU A 35 3.60 -5.78 -14.96
C GLU A 35 2.94 -5.62 -13.58
N ILE A 36 3.47 -4.75 -12.70
CA ILE A 36 2.85 -4.45 -11.40
C ILE A 36 1.44 -3.89 -11.59
N GLU A 37 1.28 -2.92 -12.49
CA GLU A 37 -0.01 -2.26 -12.75
C GLU A 37 -1.04 -3.24 -13.32
N SER A 38 -0.61 -4.16 -14.20
CA SER A 38 -1.49 -5.18 -14.78
C SER A 38 -2.06 -6.17 -13.75
N ARG A 39 -1.44 -6.27 -12.57
CA ARG A 39 -1.86 -7.16 -11.47
C ARG A 39 -2.78 -6.46 -10.47
N ILE A 40 -3.05 -5.18 -10.66
CA ILE A 40 -4.05 -4.43 -9.89
C ILE A 40 -5.41 -4.68 -10.55
N THR A 41 -6.32 -5.29 -9.80
CA THR A 41 -7.67 -5.64 -10.27
C THR A 41 -8.73 -5.00 -9.38
N PRO A 42 -10.01 -4.97 -9.79
CA PRO A 42 -11.10 -4.52 -8.92
C PRO A 42 -11.18 -5.28 -7.59
N ASP A 43 -10.85 -6.57 -7.60
CA ASP A 43 -10.88 -7.46 -6.42
C ASP A 43 -9.63 -7.31 -5.51
N GLY A 44 -8.66 -6.50 -5.94
CA GLY A 44 -7.41 -6.20 -5.26
C GLY A 44 -6.17 -6.58 -6.06
N ILE A 45 -5.03 -6.72 -5.39
CA ILE A 45 -3.72 -6.91 -6.03
C ILE A 45 -3.28 -8.38 -6.02
N LYS A 46 -3.09 -8.96 -7.20
CA LYS A 46 -2.68 -10.36 -7.37
C LYS A 46 -1.21 -10.60 -7.02
N GLN A 47 -0.90 -11.78 -6.49
CA GLN A 47 0.48 -12.22 -6.23
C GLN A 47 1.28 -12.49 -7.51
N SER A 48 0.64 -13.05 -8.54
CA SER A 48 1.21 -13.31 -9.86
C SER A 48 0.18 -13.01 -10.95
N ARG A 49 0.49 -13.18 -12.24
CA ARG A 49 -0.43 -12.84 -13.35
C ARG A 49 -1.77 -13.56 -13.22
N ASP A 50 -1.69 -14.86 -12.96
CA ASP A 50 -2.84 -15.76 -12.80
C ASP A 50 -3.05 -16.18 -11.34
N GLY A 51 -2.30 -15.57 -10.42
CA GLY A 51 -2.35 -15.86 -8.99
C GLY A 51 -3.55 -15.24 -8.28
N PHE A 52 -3.76 -15.67 -7.03
CA PHE A 52 -4.77 -15.12 -6.15
C PHE A 52 -4.38 -13.72 -5.65
N VAL A 53 -5.38 -13.01 -5.13
CA VAL A 53 -5.19 -11.74 -4.48
C VAL A 53 -4.66 -11.97 -3.06
N THR A 54 -3.52 -11.36 -2.73
CA THR A 54 -2.83 -11.58 -1.45
C THR A 54 -2.57 -10.28 -0.72
N SER A 55 -2.43 -10.38 0.60
CA SER A 55 -2.20 -9.24 1.48
C SER A 55 -0.76 -8.75 1.35
N GLU A 56 0.20 -9.66 1.11
CA GLU A 56 1.58 -9.29 0.80
C GLU A 56 1.67 -8.43 -0.47
N ALA A 57 1.06 -8.87 -1.57
CA ALA A 57 1.08 -8.11 -2.83
C ALA A 57 0.40 -6.74 -2.64
N THR A 58 -0.71 -6.71 -1.89
CA THR A 58 -1.42 -5.48 -1.54
C THR A 58 -0.52 -4.50 -0.78
N TYR A 59 0.19 -4.97 0.25
CA TYR A 59 1.10 -4.16 1.04
C TYR A 59 2.20 -3.52 0.19
N TYR A 60 2.89 -4.33 -0.62
CA TYR A 60 4.01 -3.85 -1.42
C TYR A 60 3.59 -2.88 -2.51
N VAL A 61 2.47 -3.11 -3.18
CA VAL A 61 1.95 -2.17 -4.19
C VAL A 61 1.45 -0.88 -3.56
N LEU A 62 0.76 -0.94 -2.41
CA LEU A 62 0.39 0.26 -1.64
C LEU A 62 1.65 1.07 -1.28
N PHE A 63 2.70 0.39 -0.80
CA PHE A 63 3.97 1.02 -0.47
C PHE A 63 4.65 1.61 -1.71
N TYR A 64 4.63 0.92 -2.85
CA TYR A 64 5.16 1.40 -4.13
C TYR A 64 4.48 2.70 -4.58
N HIS A 65 3.15 2.76 -4.55
CA HIS A 65 2.43 3.98 -4.95
C HIS A 65 2.63 5.12 -3.95
N TYR A 66 2.75 4.82 -2.65
CA TYR A 66 3.09 5.79 -1.62
C TYR A 66 4.47 6.44 -1.84
N ILE A 67 5.52 5.64 -2.06
CA ILE A 67 6.89 6.19 -2.25
C ILE A 67 7.04 6.97 -3.56
N ASN A 68 6.21 6.69 -4.56
CA ASN A 68 6.26 7.33 -5.88
C ASN A 68 5.22 8.45 -6.06
N ASP A 69 4.46 8.79 -5.01
CA ASP A 69 3.42 9.82 -5.07
C ASP A 69 2.36 9.56 -6.17
N THR A 70 1.94 8.29 -6.29
CA THR A 70 0.96 7.84 -7.30
C THR A 70 -0.21 7.09 -6.66
N LEU A 71 -0.48 7.35 -5.37
CA LEU A 71 -1.58 6.73 -4.63
C LEU A 71 -2.96 7.02 -5.23
N GLU A 72 -3.10 8.12 -5.98
CA GLU A 72 -4.33 8.42 -6.72
C GLU A 72 -4.76 7.29 -7.65
N LYS A 73 -3.81 6.50 -8.19
CA LYS A 73 -4.14 5.33 -9.03
C LYS A 73 -4.91 4.24 -8.27
N LEU A 74 -4.78 4.22 -6.94
CA LEU A 74 -5.43 3.23 -6.09
C LEU A 74 -6.78 3.71 -5.54
N LYS A 75 -7.18 4.96 -5.81
CA LYS A 75 -8.36 5.59 -5.17
C LYS A 75 -9.68 4.91 -5.52
N ASP A 76 -9.78 4.36 -6.73
CA ASP A 76 -10.98 3.73 -7.27
C ASP A 76 -11.09 2.25 -6.88
N HIS A 77 -10.06 1.70 -6.23
CA HIS A 77 -10.04 0.34 -5.72
C HIS A 77 -10.50 0.30 -4.27
N ASP A 78 -11.35 -0.67 -3.94
CA ASP A 78 -11.88 -0.85 -2.58
C ASP A 78 -10.89 -1.62 -1.67
N ILE A 79 -9.65 -1.12 -1.63
CA ILE A 79 -8.51 -1.76 -0.96
C ILE A 79 -8.77 -1.88 0.54
N LEU A 80 -9.39 -0.87 1.15
CA LEU A 80 -9.67 -0.86 2.59
C LEU A 80 -10.68 -1.94 2.99
N ASN A 81 -11.79 -2.12 2.23
CA ASN A 81 -12.75 -3.21 2.50
C ASN A 81 -12.07 -4.55 2.36
N SER A 82 -11.28 -4.71 1.29
CA SER A 82 -10.56 -5.95 1.02
C SER A 82 -9.59 -6.28 2.17
N ILE A 83 -8.83 -5.31 2.67
CA ILE A 83 -7.92 -5.51 3.82
C ILE A 83 -8.72 -5.93 5.07
N ILE A 84 -9.75 -5.17 5.43
CA ILE A 84 -10.55 -5.43 6.64
C ILE A 84 -11.22 -6.80 6.57
N SER A 85 -11.85 -7.12 5.44
CA SER A 85 -12.52 -8.40 5.20
C SER A 85 -11.55 -9.58 5.34
N ARG A 86 -10.32 -9.46 4.81
CA ARG A 86 -9.29 -10.49 4.93
C ARG A 86 -8.82 -10.68 6.37
N ILE A 87 -8.66 -9.60 7.14
CA ILE A 87 -8.29 -9.69 8.56
C ILE A 87 -9.34 -10.53 9.30
N TYR A 88 -10.62 -10.16 9.19
CA TYR A 88 -11.69 -10.88 9.88
C TYR A 88 -11.76 -12.35 9.47
N ARG A 89 -11.82 -12.61 8.16
CA ARG A 89 -11.91 -13.99 7.64
C ARG A 89 -10.72 -14.84 8.07
N ASN A 90 -9.50 -14.31 7.97
CA ASN A 90 -8.31 -15.10 8.24
C ASN A 90 -8.08 -15.32 9.75
N ILE A 91 -8.50 -14.37 10.61
CA ILE A 91 -8.53 -14.58 12.06
C ILE A 91 -9.55 -15.65 12.43
N GLU A 92 -10.75 -15.64 11.84
CA GLU A 92 -11.76 -16.66 12.04
C GLU A 92 -11.26 -18.06 11.62
N LEU A 93 -10.56 -18.14 10.48
CA LEU A 93 -9.93 -19.38 10.03
C LEU A 93 -8.80 -19.85 10.97
N LEU A 94 -8.00 -18.93 11.52
CA LEU A 94 -6.96 -19.27 12.50
C LEU A 94 -7.59 -19.85 13.78
N ASP A 95 -8.63 -19.20 14.29
CA ASP A 95 -9.36 -19.64 15.49
C ASP A 95 -10.01 -21.02 15.27
N PHE A 96 -10.60 -21.25 14.10
CA PHE A 96 -11.18 -22.55 13.73
C PHE A 96 -10.12 -23.65 13.56
N SER A 97 -9.01 -23.35 12.90
CA SER A 97 -8.05 -24.37 12.48
C SER A 97 -7.25 -25.00 13.62
N LEU A 98 -7.11 -24.30 14.77
CA LEU A 98 -6.26 -24.65 15.93
C LEU A 98 -4.77 -24.92 15.62
N ASP A 99 -4.41 -25.17 14.37
CA ASP A 99 -3.06 -25.32 13.82
C ASP A 99 -2.61 -24.01 13.17
N MET A 100 -1.43 -23.52 13.58
CA MET A 100 -0.84 -22.31 13.01
C MET A 100 -0.34 -22.55 11.58
N SER A 101 -1.15 -22.18 10.59
CA SER A 101 -0.69 -22.04 9.21
C SER A 101 0.14 -20.75 9.06
N HIS A 102 1.43 -20.90 8.74
CA HIS A 102 2.32 -19.76 8.50
C HIS A 102 1.84 -18.85 7.36
N ASP A 103 1.19 -19.41 6.34
CA ASP A 103 0.64 -18.64 5.23
C ASP A 103 -0.52 -17.76 5.69
N LEU A 104 -1.39 -18.31 6.53
CA LEU A 104 -2.54 -17.59 7.08
C LEU A 104 -2.10 -16.49 8.06
N ILE A 105 -1.09 -16.77 8.89
CA ILE A 105 -0.45 -15.76 9.76
C ILE A 105 0.17 -14.64 8.92
N SER A 106 0.89 -14.98 7.85
CA SER A 106 1.53 -14.00 6.96
C SER A 106 0.49 -13.11 6.27
N GLU A 107 -0.63 -13.69 5.83
CA GLU A 107 -1.74 -12.93 5.27
C GLU A 107 -2.37 -11.95 6.28
N VAL A 108 -2.59 -12.37 7.52
CA VAL A 108 -3.07 -11.48 8.59
C VAL A 108 -2.05 -10.38 8.87
N PHE A 109 -0.78 -10.75 8.98
CA PHE A 109 0.31 -9.81 9.25
C PHE A 109 0.38 -8.71 8.18
N TYR A 110 0.44 -9.07 6.90
CA TYR A 110 0.50 -8.08 5.81
C TYR A 110 -0.80 -7.29 5.65
N SER A 111 -1.95 -7.86 6.00
CA SER A 111 -3.20 -7.10 6.05
C SER A 111 -3.13 -5.99 7.10
N CYS A 112 -2.65 -6.31 8.30
CA CYS A 112 -2.46 -5.35 9.38
C CYS A 112 -1.41 -4.28 9.03
N GLU A 113 -0.29 -4.67 8.41
CA GLU A 113 0.72 -3.71 7.94
C GLU A 113 0.21 -2.81 6.80
N SER A 114 -0.66 -3.34 5.93
CA SER A 114 -1.35 -2.53 4.91
C SER A 114 -2.28 -1.53 5.56
N LEU A 115 -3.07 -1.92 6.56
CA LEU A 115 -3.95 -1.01 7.31
C LEU A 115 -3.15 0.06 8.05
N ARG A 116 -2.02 -0.32 8.66
CA ARG A 116 -1.10 0.62 9.32
C ARG A 116 -0.53 1.63 8.33
N LEU A 117 -0.11 1.17 7.15
CA LEU A 117 0.38 2.04 6.08
C LEU A 117 -0.75 2.98 5.61
N PHE A 118 -1.95 2.46 5.39
CA PHE A 118 -3.14 3.24 5.04
C PHE A 118 -3.42 4.37 6.05
N ASN A 119 -3.37 4.05 7.35
CA ASN A 119 -3.56 5.03 8.43
C ASN A 119 -2.41 6.06 8.53
N CYS A 120 -1.20 5.71 8.08
CA CYS A 120 -0.05 6.61 8.09
C CYS A 120 0.00 7.55 6.86
N ILE A 121 -0.86 7.33 5.87
CA ILE A 121 -0.93 8.16 4.67
C ILE A 121 -1.95 9.27 4.92
N GLU A 122 -1.47 10.45 5.30
CA GLU A 122 -2.29 11.64 5.62
C GLU A 122 -2.74 12.41 4.36
N THR A 123 -3.12 11.69 3.30
CA THR A 123 -3.71 12.29 2.09
C THR A 123 -5.23 12.40 2.23
N LYS A 124 -5.85 13.42 1.62
CA LYS A 124 -7.31 13.64 1.71
C LYS A 124 -8.09 12.41 1.24
N GLU A 125 -7.60 11.72 0.22
CA GLU A 125 -8.18 10.51 -0.37
C GLU A 125 -8.23 9.36 0.64
N MET A 126 -7.13 9.12 1.35
CA MET A 126 -7.06 8.08 2.38
C MET A 126 -7.88 8.43 3.63
N ILE A 127 -7.92 9.72 4.00
CA ILE A 127 -8.80 10.21 5.07
C ILE A 127 -10.26 9.99 4.72
N ILE A 128 -10.68 10.24 3.47
CA ILE A 128 -12.03 9.97 2.99
C ILE A 128 -12.35 8.47 3.09
N HIS A 129 -11.42 7.63 2.65
CA HIS A 129 -11.58 6.18 2.77
C HIS A 129 -11.77 5.76 4.23
N LEU A 130 -10.92 6.19 5.15
CA LEU A 130 -11.09 5.89 6.59
C LEU A 130 -12.40 6.44 7.16
N ALA A 131 -12.77 7.67 6.78
CA ALA A 131 -13.97 8.31 7.30
C ALA A 131 -15.25 7.59 6.88
N LYS A 132 -15.30 7.05 5.65
CA LYS A 132 -16.41 6.23 5.16
C LYS A 132 -16.66 4.99 6.03
N TYR A 133 -15.64 4.46 6.69
CA TYR A 133 -15.79 3.32 7.61
C TYR A 133 -16.14 3.73 9.03
N MET A 134 -15.55 4.82 9.52
CA MET A 134 -15.59 5.15 10.93
C MET A 134 -16.73 6.08 11.31
N PHE A 135 -17.28 6.83 10.35
CA PHE A 135 -18.24 7.90 10.64
C PHE A 135 -19.48 7.86 9.75
N PRO A 136 -20.62 8.44 10.22
CA PRO A 136 -21.80 8.64 9.39
C PRO A 136 -21.55 9.49 8.14
N GLN A 137 -22.37 9.30 7.10
CA GLN A 137 -22.24 9.97 5.81
C GLN A 137 -22.20 11.51 5.91
N GLU A 138 -22.87 12.08 6.91
CA GLU A 138 -22.85 13.53 7.19
C GLU A 138 -21.43 14.06 7.47
N VAL A 139 -20.62 13.28 8.21
CA VAL A 139 -19.22 13.62 8.51
C VAL A 139 -18.36 13.47 7.26
N VAL A 140 -18.57 12.40 6.49
CA VAL A 140 -17.89 12.16 5.21
C VAL A 140 -18.13 13.31 4.23
N ASN A 141 -19.38 13.77 4.11
CA ASN A 141 -19.75 14.89 3.24
C ASN A 141 -19.07 16.20 3.65
N LYS A 142 -18.92 16.44 4.96
CA LYS A 142 -18.19 17.61 5.49
C LYS A 142 -16.70 17.54 5.16
N ILE A 143 -16.07 16.35 5.20
CA ILE A 143 -14.67 16.13 4.84
C ILE A 143 -14.44 16.28 3.33
N LEU A 144 -15.41 15.83 2.51
CA LEU A 144 -15.36 16.02 1.06
C LEU A 144 -15.40 17.51 0.69
N ALA A 145 -16.30 18.26 1.34
CA ALA A 145 -16.50 19.68 1.13
C ALA A 145 -15.43 20.59 1.75
N SER A 146 -14.57 20.08 2.64
CA SER A 146 -13.52 20.88 3.25
C SER A 146 -12.28 20.99 2.35
N ASP A 147 -11.66 22.16 2.33
CA ASP A 147 -10.32 22.38 1.78
C ASP A 147 -9.26 21.88 2.78
N ILE A 148 -9.32 20.59 3.12
CA ILE A 148 -8.15 19.94 3.73
C ILE A 148 -7.08 19.96 2.66
N GLU A 149 -6.20 20.96 2.73
CA GLU A 149 -4.92 20.93 2.04
C GLU A 149 -4.20 19.69 2.54
N SER A 150 -4.18 18.64 1.71
CA SER A 150 -3.23 17.55 1.93
C SER A 150 -1.87 18.23 2.02
N ARG A 151 -1.16 18.07 3.14
CA ARG A 151 0.20 18.60 3.29
C ARG A 151 1.09 17.84 2.31
N SER A 152 1.04 18.25 1.05
CA SER A 152 1.38 17.47 -0.14
C SER A 152 2.87 17.18 -0.31
N ARG A 153 3.71 17.45 0.68
CA ARG A 153 5.17 17.25 0.55
C ARG A 153 5.89 16.75 1.79
N ALA A 154 5.25 16.69 2.95
CA ALA A 154 5.93 16.22 4.15
C ALA A 154 5.81 14.69 4.25
N ARG A 155 6.75 13.98 3.61
CA ARG A 155 6.97 12.55 3.86
C ARG A 155 7.56 12.39 5.27
N PHE A 156 6.74 12.53 6.31
CA PHE A 156 7.19 12.57 7.71
C PHE A 156 8.02 11.35 8.15
N ARG A 157 7.93 10.21 7.44
CA ARG A 157 8.78 9.02 7.69
C ARG A 157 10.17 9.06 7.03
N HIS A 158 10.43 9.98 6.11
CA HIS A 158 11.71 10.11 5.40
C HIS A 158 12.42 11.44 5.64
N THR A 159 11.72 12.41 6.25
CA THR A 159 12.35 13.61 6.79
C THR A 159 13.37 13.21 7.84
N ARG A 160 14.65 13.19 7.45
CA ARG A 160 15.74 13.00 8.41
C ARG A 160 15.79 14.29 9.22
N ILE A 161 15.48 14.21 10.50
CA ILE A 161 15.68 15.35 11.39
C ILE A 161 17.15 15.36 11.77
N ASP A 162 17.83 16.48 11.51
CA ASP A 162 19.19 16.69 12.01
C ASP A 162 19.16 16.61 13.54
N ARG A 163 19.99 15.74 14.12
CA ARG A 163 19.96 15.45 15.57
C ARG A 163 20.49 16.59 16.44
N ILE A 164 21.23 17.54 15.85
CA ILE A 164 21.84 18.67 16.54
C ILE A 164 20.93 19.89 16.42
N THR A 165 20.35 20.12 15.24
CA THR A 165 19.54 21.34 14.98
C THR A 165 18.04 21.13 15.16
N GLY A 166 17.55 19.88 15.05
CA GLY A 166 16.11 19.58 15.11
C GLY A 166 15.35 19.93 13.83
N GLU A 167 16.05 20.37 12.78
CA GLU A 167 15.45 20.80 11.52
C GLU A 167 15.29 19.63 10.53
N PRO A 168 14.29 19.67 9.63
CA PRO A 168 14.10 18.68 8.59
C PRO A 168 15.18 18.80 7.49
N ILE A 169 15.90 17.69 7.23
CA ILE A 169 16.80 17.56 6.09
C ILE A 169 15.96 17.15 4.87
N TYR A 170 15.88 18.04 3.88
CA TYR A 170 15.23 17.82 2.58
C TYR A 170 16.15 17.09 1.60
#